data_AF-A0A7T8GTB8-F1
#
_entry.id   AF-A0A7T8GTB8-F1
#
_cell.length_a   1.000
_cell.length_b   1.000
_cell.length_c   1.000
_cell.angle_alpha   90.00
_cell.angle_beta   90.00
_cell.angle_gamma   90.00
#
_symmetry.space_group_name_H-M   'P 1'
#
loop_
_entity.id
_entity.type
_entity.pdbx_description
1 polymer ?
#
loop_
_entity_poly.entity_id
_entity_poly.type
_entity_poly.pdbx_seq_one_letter_code
_entity_poly.pdbx_strand_id
1 'polypeptide(L)'
;MNVKLNAEINKQIQHTADGMYQCIPCKKITRRLQNMQFHVELLHVITDGFECKFCGIVLKTRHSHQRHIKKHERAPAYVQTR
;
A
#
# COMPACT_ATOMS: atom_id res chain seq x y z
N MET A 1 6.43 5.48 7.48
CA MET A 1 5.97 4.62 6.36
C MET A 1 6.37 3.19 6.69
N ASN A 2 5.43 2.24 6.70
CA ASN A 2 5.64 0.89 7.24
C ASN A 2 6.63 0.05 6.42
N VAL A 3 7.93 0.21 6.68
CA VAL A 3 9.02 -0.55 6.04
C VAL A 3 8.82 -2.07 6.18
N LYS A 4 8.25 -2.51 7.30
CA LYS A 4 7.91 -3.92 7.57
C LYS A 4 6.89 -4.48 6.56
N LEU A 5 5.89 -3.68 6.18
CA LEU A 5 4.87 -4.10 5.23
C LEU A 5 5.43 -4.23 3.81
N ASN A 6 6.30 -3.31 3.40
CA ASN A 6 6.99 -3.40 2.10
C ASN A 6 7.82 -4.69 1.99
N ALA A 7 8.53 -5.06 3.05
CA ALA A 7 9.32 -6.28 3.06
C ALA A 7 8.43 -7.52 2.92
N GLU A 8 7.29 -7.55 3.62
CA GLU A 8 6.35 -8.68 3.54
C GLU A 8 5.70 -8.80 2.16
N ILE A 9 5.32 -7.67 1.56
CA ILE A 9 4.81 -7.63 0.18
C ILE A 9 5.85 -8.18 -0.80
N ASN A 10 7.09 -7.69 -0.73
CA ASN A 10 8.13 -8.07 -1.69
C ASN A 10 8.53 -9.54 -1.60
N LYS A 11 8.42 -10.18 -0.43
CA LYS A 11 8.67 -11.63 -0.29
C LYS A 11 7.75 -12.49 -1.14
N GLN A 12 6.54 -12.00 -1.43
CA GLN A 12 5.55 -12.71 -2.23
C GLN A 12 5.70 -12.45 -3.74
N ILE A 13 6.75 -11.73 -4.15
CA ILE A 13 6.98 -11.30 -5.53
C ILE A 13 8.28 -11.92 -6.04
N GLN A 14 8.20 -12.55 -7.20
CA GLN A 14 9.35 -13.09 -7.91
C GLN A 14 9.57 -12.33 -9.23
N HIS A 15 10.83 -12.07 -9.57
CA HIS A 15 11.20 -11.56 -10.88
C HIS A 15 11.38 -12.74 -11.84
N THR A 16 10.76 -12.66 -13.01
CA THR A 16 10.83 -13.68 -14.06
C THR A 16 11.91 -13.32 -15.09
N ALA A 17 12.37 -14.31 -15.86
CA ALA A 17 13.38 -14.12 -16.90
C ALA A 17 12.95 -13.09 -17.97
N ASP A 18 11.64 -12.95 -18.19
CA ASP A 18 11.06 -12.01 -19.16
C ASP A 18 10.97 -10.56 -18.65
N GLY A 19 11.55 -10.26 -17.48
CA GLY A 19 11.48 -8.93 -16.87
C GLY A 19 10.12 -8.61 -16.22
N MET A 20 9.27 -9.63 -16.04
CA MET A 20 7.95 -9.49 -15.44
C MET A 20 7.97 -9.86 -13.95
N TYR A 21 6.99 -9.37 -13.21
CA TYR A 21 6.82 -9.66 -11.78
C TYR A 21 5.71 -10.67 -11.60
N GLN A 22 5.99 -11.74 -10.88
CA GLN A 22 5.07 -12.83 -10.60
C GLN A 22 4.73 -12.90 -9.11
N CYS A 23 3.45 -13.05 -8.80
CA CYS A 23 2.95 -13.34 -7.47
C CYS A 23 3.21 -14.81 -7.13
N ILE A 24 3.86 -15.08 -6.01
CA ILE A 24 4.14 -16.45 -5.57
C ILE A 24 2.85 -17.18 -5.14
N PRO A 25 1.96 -16.59 -4.31
CA PRO A 25 0.72 -17.22 -3.84
C PRO A 25 -0.26 -17.63 -4.95
N CYS A 26 -0.54 -16.75 -5.91
CA CYS A 26 -1.58 -17.00 -6.92
C CYS A 26 -1.07 -17.06 -8.37
N LYS A 27 0.26 -17.00 -8.55
CA LYS A 27 0.93 -17.08 -9.87
C LYS A 27 0.52 -16.00 -10.88
N LYS A 28 -0.16 -14.94 -10.45
CA LYS A 28 -0.47 -13.78 -11.30
C LYS A 28 0.81 -13.07 -11.77
N ILE A 29 0.85 -12.63 -13.02
CA ILE A 29 2.00 -11.95 -13.62
C ILE A 29 1.62 -10.51 -14.00
N THR A 30 2.52 -9.56 -13.77
CA THR A 30 2.36 -8.16 -14.19
C THR A 30 3.67 -7.57 -14.69
N ARG A 31 3.59 -6.59 -15.59
CA ARG A 31 4.79 -5.90 -16.12
C ARG A 31 5.39 -4.85 -15.18
N ARG A 32 4.67 -4.44 -14.12
CA ARG A 32 5.09 -3.35 -13.23
C ARG A 32 5.10 -3.80 -11.78
N LEU A 33 6.22 -3.60 -11.09
CA LEU A 33 6.38 -3.94 -9.67
C LEU A 33 5.29 -3.32 -8.79
N GLN A 34 4.99 -2.03 -8.99
CA GLN A 34 3.97 -1.32 -8.20
C GLN A 34 2.57 -1.98 -8.27
N ASN A 35 2.21 -2.53 -9.43
CA ASN A 35 0.92 -3.21 -9.61
C ASN A 35 0.93 -4.54 -8.87
N MET A 36 2.06 -5.25 -8.88
CA MET A 36 2.24 -6.48 -8.13
C MET A 36 2.24 -6.24 -6.62
N GLN A 37 2.92 -5.20 -6.16
CA GLN A 37 2.92 -4.80 -4.75
C GLN A 37 1.51 -4.48 -4.26
N PHE A 38 0.75 -3.72 -5.05
CA PHE A 38 -0.65 -3.40 -4.72
C PHE A 38 -1.53 -4.66 -4.69
N HIS A 39 -1.33 -5.56 -5.65
CA HIS A 39 -2.05 -6.84 -5.70
C HIS A 39 -1.79 -7.69 -4.45
N VAL A 40 -0.52 -7.86 -4.07
CA VAL A 40 -0.12 -8.62 -2.86
C VAL A 40 -0.62 -7.93 -1.59
N GLU A 41 -0.45 -6.61 -1.48
CA GLU A 41 -0.93 -5.81 -0.34
C GLU A 41 -2.44 -5.99 -0.11
N LEU A 42 -3.23 -6.07 -1.19
CA LEU A 42 -4.68 -6.19 -1.11
C LEU A 42 -5.21 -7.59 -0.85
N LEU A 43 -4.60 -8.61 -1.48
CA LEU A 43 -5.20 -9.95 -1.56
C LEU A 43 -4.45 -10.99 -0.73
N HIS A 44 -3.19 -10.71 -0.38
CA HIS A 44 -2.32 -11.68 0.27
C HIS A 44 -1.77 -11.17 1.60
N VAL A 45 -1.87 -9.87 1.87
CA VAL A 45 -1.52 -9.30 3.17
C VAL A 45 -2.76 -8.80 3.88
N ILE A 46 -3.08 -9.39 5.02
CA ILE A 46 -4.12 -8.87 5.90
C ILE A 46 -3.46 -7.76 6.72
N THR A 47 -3.85 -6.51 6.46
CA THR A 47 -3.41 -5.35 7.23
C THR A 47 -4.61 -4.77 7.97
N ASP A 48 -4.37 -4.21 9.15
CA ASP A 48 -5.38 -3.45 9.90
C ASP A 48 -5.75 -2.11 9.22
N GLY A 49 -5.16 -1.86 8.04
CA GLY A 49 -5.27 -0.60 7.31
C GLY A 49 -4.27 0.45 7.81
N PHE A 50 -4.46 1.67 7.32
CA PHE A 50 -3.64 2.83 7.62
C PHE A 50 -4.53 3.89 8.25
N GLU A 51 -4.38 4.05 9.56
CA GLU A 51 -5.05 5.10 10.31
C GLU A 51 -4.43 6.46 9.99
N CYS A 52 -5.27 7.40 9.59
CA CYS A 52 -4.88 8.79 9.41
C CYS A 52 -4.74 9.47 10.77
N LYS A 53 -3.52 9.94 11.08
CA LYS A 53 -3.25 10.64 12.34
C LYS A 53 -4.02 11.96 12.51
N PHE A 54 -4.48 12.58 11.42
CA PHE A 54 -5.17 13.88 11.46
C PHE A 54 -6.68 13.78 11.73
N CYS A 55 -7.31 12.66 11.37
CA CYS A 55 -8.78 12.52 11.45
C CYS A 55 -9.26 11.13 11.88
N GLY A 56 -8.35 10.21 12.21
CA GLY A 56 -8.66 8.86 12.68
C GLY A 56 -9.24 7.92 11.62
N ILE A 57 -9.43 8.35 10.37
CA ILE A 57 -9.99 7.47 9.34
C ILE A 57 -9.00 6.35 9.00
N VAL A 58 -9.49 5.10 9.01
CA VAL A 58 -8.70 3.93 8.63
C VAL A 58 -8.92 3.64 7.15
N LEU A 59 -7.85 3.71 6.37
CA LEU A 59 -7.86 3.43 4.94
C LEU A 59 -7.22 2.07 4.65
N LYS A 60 -7.88 1.24 3.84
CA LYS A 60 -7.45 -0.14 3.58
C LYS A 60 -6.15 -0.26 2.76
N THR A 61 -5.70 0.80 2.09
CA THR A 61 -4.48 0.76 1.24
C THR A 61 -3.59 1.98 1.44
N ARG A 62 -2.28 1.78 1.23
CA ARG A 62 -1.31 2.88 1.32
C ARG A 62 -1.54 3.98 0.30
N HIS A 63 -1.91 3.61 -0.91
CA HIS A 63 -2.15 4.59 -1.98
C HIS A 63 -3.32 5.53 -1.60
N SER A 64 -4.41 4.96 -1.09
CA SER A 64 -5.55 5.73 -0.61
C SER A 64 -5.18 6.60 0.59
N HIS A 65 -4.40 6.07 1.54
CA HIS A 65 -3.92 6.81 2.70
C HIS A 65 -3.01 7.99 2.33
N GLN A 66 -2.07 7.79 1.41
CA GLN A 66 -1.17 8.86 0.99
C GLN A 66 -1.90 9.96 0.22
N ARG A 67 -2.85 9.59 -0.65
CA ARG A 67 -3.71 10.56 -1.33
C ARG A 67 -4.61 11.32 -0.34
N HIS A 68 -5.08 10.64 0.70
CA HIS A 68 -5.88 11.25 1.76
C HIS A 68 -5.06 12.26 2.57
N ILE A 69 -3.85 11.91 3.02
CA ILE A 69 -2.97 12.86 3.74
C ILE A 69 -2.67 14.11 2.91
N LYS A 70 -2.42 13.96 1.61
CA LYS A 70 -2.21 15.11 0.72
C LYS A 70 -3.40 16.08 0.66
N LYS A 71 -4.62 15.64 0.98
CA LYS A 71 -5.78 16.53 1.06
C LYS A 71 -5.73 17.40 2.31
N HIS A 72 -5.23 16.87 3.43
CA HIS A 72 -4.97 17.67 4.65
C HIS A 72 -3.90 18.74 4.42
N GLU A 73 -2.89 18.47 3.57
CA GLU A 73 -1.86 19.47 3.22
C GLU A 73 -2.39 20.59 2.29
N ARG A 74 -3.41 20.31 1.47
CA ARG A 74 -3.95 21.26 0.48
C ARG A 74 -5.13 22.08 1.00
N ALA A 75 -5.77 21.63 2.06
CA ALA A 75 -6.79 22.36 2.79
C ALA A 75 -6.34 22.43 4.26
N PRO A 76 -5.66 23.51 4.71
CA PRO A 76 -5.39 23.73 6.12
C PRO A 76 -6.71 24.11 6.81
N ALA A 77 -7.62 23.16 6.92
CA ALA A 77 -8.88 23.29 7.62
C ALA A 77 -9.19 21.97 8.29
N TYR A 78 -8.39 21.64 9.31
CA TYR A 78 -8.90 21.54 10.68
C TYR A 78 -7.72 21.22 11.60
N VAL A 79 -7.46 22.16 12.49
CA VAL A 79 -6.60 22.01 13.66
C VAL A 79 -7.14 20.82 14.45
N GLN A 80 -6.37 19.74 14.59
CA GLN A 80 -6.67 18.76 15.63
C GLN A 80 -6.18 19.36 16.94
N THR A 81 -7.08 20.07 17.61
CA THR A 81 -6.93 20.45 19.01
C THR A 81 -6.77 19.18 19.84
N ARG A 82 -5.66 19.12 20.58
CA ARG A 82 -5.58 18.37 21.82
C ARG A 82 -4.79 19.18 22.82
#